data_AF-A0A8J8EUP6-F1
#
_entry.id   AF-A0A8J8EUP6-F1
#
_cell.length_a   1.000
_cell.length_b   1.000
_cell.length_c   1.000
_cell.angle_alpha   90.00
_cell.angle_beta   90.00
_cell.angle_gamma   90.00
#
_symmetry.space_group_name_H-M   'P 1'
#
loop_
_entity.id
_entity.type
_entity.pdbx_description
1 polymer ?
#
loop_
_entity_poly.entity_id
_entity_poly.type
_entity_poly.pdbx_seq_one_letter_code
_entity_poly.pdbx_strand_id
1 'polypeptide(L)'
;MPLKEKTIQTGPRIINYRYLNEVLKRDPDRIKILITRKPPFDIMGNNIYQIWLTKVPHSNAVHPSRLHVIEQMVWEHLQNGKVDVILDAVEYLMIEHGVEPTLRFVSKLRDMALLMDSNFYVTVSDGLDNKVLILLKRIVE
;
A
#
# COMPACT_ATOMS: atom_id res chain seq x y z
N MET A 1 -0.92 -16.61 -20.30
CA MET A 1 -2.29 -16.06 -20.39
C MET A 1 -2.24 -14.65 -19.82
N PRO A 2 -2.62 -13.60 -20.57
CA PRO A 2 -2.67 -12.26 -20.01
C PRO A 2 -3.91 -12.13 -19.12
N LEU A 3 -3.73 -11.60 -17.91
CA LEU A 3 -4.82 -11.25 -17.01
C LEU A 3 -5.69 -10.19 -17.70
N LYS A 4 -6.92 -10.56 -18.06
CA LYS A 4 -7.95 -9.64 -18.57
C LYS A 4 -8.11 -8.48 -17.58
N GLU A 5 -8.22 -7.27 -18.13
CA GLU A 5 -8.73 -6.06 -17.47
C GLU A 5 -10.05 -6.40 -16.77
N LYS A 6 -9.98 -6.78 -15.50
CA LYS A 6 -11.14 -6.82 -14.62
C LYS A 6 -11.30 -5.41 -14.09
N THR A 7 -12.44 -4.80 -14.40
CA THR A 7 -13.01 -3.64 -13.72
C THR A 7 -12.55 -3.63 -12.26
N ILE A 8 -11.74 -2.63 -11.88
CA ILE A 8 -11.23 -2.50 -10.51
C ILE A 8 -12.44 -2.13 -9.63
N GLN A 9 -13.11 -3.15 -9.10
CA GLN A 9 -14.26 -3.01 -8.19
C GLN A 9 -13.81 -2.30 -6.88
N THR A 10 -14.72 -1.96 -5.98
CA THR A 10 -14.44 -1.31 -4.67
C THR A 10 -14.03 -2.33 -3.60
N GLY A 11 -13.34 -1.91 -2.54
CA GLY A 11 -12.89 -2.77 -1.43
C GLY A 11 -11.43 -3.26 -1.53
N PRO A 12 -10.93 -3.96 -0.48
CA PRO A 12 -9.56 -4.44 -0.37
C PRO A 12 -9.11 -5.33 -1.52
N ARG A 13 -7.98 -5.02 -2.16
CA ARG A 13 -7.53 -5.71 -3.38
C ARG A 13 -6.02 -5.84 -3.49
N ILE A 14 -5.60 -6.96 -4.08
CA ILE A 14 -4.24 -7.09 -4.60
C ILE A 14 -4.24 -6.73 -6.08
N ILE A 15 -3.32 -5.85 -6.48
CA ILE A 15 -3.17 -5.41 -7.86
C ILE A 15 -1.72 -5.58 -8.33
N ASN A 16 -1.53 -5.68 -9.64
CA ASN A 16 -0.19 -5.62 -10.20
C ASN A 16 0.37 -4.20 -10.05
N TYR A 17 1.65 -4.06 -9.68
CA TYR A 17 2.30 -2.75 -9.52
C TYR A 17 2.21 -1.84 -10.75
N ARG A 18 2.08 -2.42 -11.95
CA ARG A 18 1.89 -1.65 -13.19
C ARG A 18 0.61 -0.81 -13.20
N TYR A 19 -0.41 -1.22 -12.46
CA TYR A 19 -1.69 -0.51 -12.33
C TYR A 19 -1.71 0.52 -11.18
N LEU A 20 -0.59 0.76 -10.49
CA LEU A 20 -0.53 1.73 -9.39
C LEU A 20 -1.05 3.11 -9.82
N ASN A 21 -0.60 3.60 -10.98
CA ASN A 21 -0.97 4.93 -11.45
C ASN A 21 -2.48 5.05 -11.75
N GLU A 22 -3.12 3.96 -12.15
CA GLU A 22 -4.58 3.93 -12.37
C GLU A 22 -5.33 4.03 -11.04
N VAL A 23 -4.85 3.32 -10.01
CA VAL A 23 -5.42 3.41 -8.66
C VAL A 23 -5.23 4.82 -8.07
N LEU A 24 -4.04 5.42 -8.23
CA LEU A 24 -3.78 6.77 -7.72
C LEU A 24 -4.67 7.83 -8.38
N LYS A 25 -5.02 7.67 -9.66
CA LYS A 25 -5.90 8.58 -10.39
C LYS A 25 -7.39 8.35 -10.12
N ARG A 26 -7.75 7.25 -9.46
CA ARG A 26 -9.15 6.91 -9.17
C ARG A 26 -9.69 7.81 -8.07
N ASP A 27 -10.94 8.26 -8.26
CA ASP A 27 -11.70 9.05 -7.29
C ASP A 27 -10.88 10.23 -6.72
N PRO A 28 -10.70 11.31 -7.51
CA PRO A 28 -9.83 12.41 -7.14
C PRO A 28 -10.25 13.12 -5.84
N ASP A 29 -11.51 12.96 -5.41
CA ASP A 29 -12.05 13.55 -4.18
C ASP A 29 -11.58 12.81 -2.91
N ARG A 30 -11.00 11.62 -3.05
CA ARG A 30 -10.41 10.86 -1.93
C ARG A 30 -8.93 11.16 -1.79
N ILE A 31 -8.43 11.26 -0.56
CA ILE A 31 -6.99 11.30 -0.30
C ILE A 31 -6.40 9.90 -0.46
N LYS A 32 -5.15 9.78 -0.91
CA LYS A 32 -4.42 8.52 -1.06
C LYS A 32 -3.21 8.51 -0.15
N ILE A 33 -3.18 7.63 0.84
CA ILE A 33 -1.97 7.33 1.60
C ILE A 33 -1.16 6.33 0.79
N LEU A 34 -0.06 6.77 0.19
CA LEU A 34 0.81 5.95 -0.63
C LEU A 34 2.07 5.55 0.14
N ILE A 35 2.15 4.29 0.53
CA ILE A 35 3.33 3.69 1.16
C ILE A 35 4.18 3.07 0.04
N THR A 36 5.29 3.69 -0.32
CA THR A 36 6.07 3.28 -1.51
C THR A 36 7.56 3.51 -1.30
N ARG A 37 8.40 2.82 -2.10
CA ARG A 37 9.82 3.16 -2.24
C ARG A 37 10.10 4.23 -3.29
N LYS A 38 9.12 4.56 -4.12
CA LYS A 38 9.28 5.59 -5.14
C LYS A 38 9.63 6.92 -4.46
N PRO A 39 10.68 7.61 -4.89
CA PRO A 39 11.07 8.89 -4.30
C PRO A 39 9.99 9.96 -4.56
N PRO A 40 9.97 11.05 -3.77
CA PRO A 40 8.92 12.06 -3.87
C PRO A 40 8.80 12.73 -5.24
N PHE A 41 9.91 12.88 -5.97
CA PHE A 41 9.91 13.47 -7.31
C PHE A 41 9.25 12.60 -8.38
N ASP A 42 9.02 11.31 -8.11
CA ASP A 42 8.31 10.39 -9.03
C ASP A 42 6.79 10.36 -8.78
N ILE A 43 6.32 10.93 -7.66
CA ILE A 43 4.91 10.93 -7.27
C ILE A 43 4.29 12.28 -7.57
N MET A 44 3.23 12.28 -8.37
CA MET A 44 2.48 13.48 -8.74
C MET A 44 1.02 13.33 -8.31
N GLY A 45 0.48 14.36 -7.64
CA GLY A 45 -0.93 14.40 -7.26
C GLY A 45 -1.16 15.17 -5.96
N ASN A 46 -2.09 16.13 -5.98
CA ASN A 46 -2.33 17.02 -4.83
C ASN A 46 -3.10 16.33 -3.69
N ASN A 47 -3.69 15.16 -3.96
CA ASN A 47 -4.44 14.35 -3.00
C ASN A 47 -3.64 13.12 -2.53
N ILE A 48 -2.32 13.10 -2.70
CA ILE A 48 -1.47 11.97 -2.30
C ILE A 48 -0.64 12.36 -1.08
N TYR A 49 -0.85 11.64 0.02
CA TYR A 49 0.03 11.66 1.17
C TYR A 49 1.02 10.51 1.06
N GLN A 50 2.28 10.83 0.77
CA GLN A 50 3.32 9.83 0.54
C GLN A 50 4.05 9.47 1.84
N ILE A 51 4.11 8.17 2.14
CA ILE A 51 5.02 7.58 3.12
C ILE A 51 6.17 6.95 2.34
N TRP A 52 7.28 7.69 2.20
CA TRP A 52 8.42 7.26 1.41
C TRP A 52 9.36 6.34 2.21
N LEU A 53 9.41 5.07 1.82
CA LEU A 53 10.24 4.06 2.45
C LEU A 53 11.64 4.03 1.84
N THR A 54 12.65 4.36 2.65
CA THR A 54 14.05 4.27 2.23
C THR A 54 14.99 4.13 3.43
N LYS A 55 16.15 3.50 3.22
CA LYS A 55 17.25 3.48 4.18
C LYS A 55 18.14 4.72 4.08
N VAL A 56 18.00 5.49 3.00
CA VAL A 56 18.77 6.73 2.79
C VAL A 56 18.25 7.79 3.75
N PRO A 57 19.10 8.40 4.59
CA PRO A 57 18.68 9.47 5.48
C PRO A 57 18.10 10.66 4.70
N HIS A 58 16.87 11.04 5.01
CA HIS A 58 16.19 12.20 4.45
C HIS A 58 15.09 12.66 5.41
N SER A 59 14.79 13.96 5.47
CA SER A 59 13.80 14.53 6.41
C SER A 59 12.40 13.93 6.25
N ASN A 60 12.04 13.59 5.01
CA ASN A 60 10.71 13.08 4.65
C ASN A 60 10.69 11.55 4.44
N ALA A 61 11.78 10.86 4.82
CA ALA A 61 11.89 9.42 4.66
C ALA A 61 11.49 8.67 5.95
N VAL A 62 10.82 7.54 5.76
CA VAL A 62 10.55 6.58 6.83
C VAL A 62 11.43 5.36 6.61
N HIS A 63 12.26 5.05 7.61
CA HIS A 63 13.08 3.84 7.56
C HIS A 63 12.18 2.60 7.54
N PRO A 64 12.37 1.64 6.63
CA PRO A 64 11.47 0.49 6.47
C PRO A 64 11.36 -0.36 7.74
N SER A 65 12.40 -0.37 8.58
CA SER A 65 12.37 -1.10 9.86
C SER A 65 11.32 -0.58 10.87
N ARG A 66 10.82 0.64 10.67
CA ARG A 66 9.92 1.33 11.61
C ARG A 66 8.45 1.12 11.25
N LEU A 67 8.00 -0.15 11.21
CA LEU A 67 6.61 -0.49 10.86
C LEU A 67 5.59 0.26 11.73
N HIS A 68 5.84 0.36 13.03
CA HIS A 68 4.99 1.11 13.97
C HIS A 68 4.79 2.58 13.59
N VAL A 69 5.81 3.23 13.00
CA VAL A 69 5.69 4.62 12.53
C VAL A 69 4.77 4.69 11.32
N ILE A 70 4.91 3.74 10.39
CA ILE A 70 4.04 3.67 9.21
C ILE A 70 2.58 3.46 9.66
N GLU A 71 2.34 2.54 10.60
CA GLU A 71 1.02 2.29 11.18
C GLU A 71 0.41 3.55 11.80
N GLN A 72 1.19 4.27 12.61
CA GLN A 72 0.73 5.50 13.24
C GLN A 72 0.38 6.57 12.21
N MET A 73 1.26 6.81 11.22
CA MET A 73 1.02 7.79 10.16
C MET A 73 -0.23 7.45 9.33
N VAL A 74 -0.45 6.17 9.02
CA VAL A 74 -1.65 5.70 8.31
C VAL A 74 -2.89 5.97 9.16
N TRP A 75 -2.85 5.60 10.45
CA TRP A 75 -3.96 5.79 11.36
C TRP A 75 -4.36 7.27 11.50
N GLU A 76 -3.39 8.16 11.70
CA GLU A 76 -3.61 9.60 11.79
C GLU A 76 -4.25 10.17 10.51
N HIS A 77 -3.83 9.70 9.33
CA HIS A 77 -4.36 10.20 8.07
C HIS A 77 -5.74 9.64 7.73
N LEU A 78 -6.01 8.37 8.08
CA LEU A 78 -7.33 7.76 7.89
C LEU A 78 -8.44 8.51 8.65
N GLN A 79 -8.10 9.20 9.75
CA GLN A 79 -9.07 10.00 10.52
C GLN A 79 -9.53 11.28 9.80
N ASN A 80 -8.88 11.68 8.70
CA ASN A 80 -9.16 12.94 8.00
C ASN A 80 -10.27 12.85 6.93
N GLY A 81 -11.04 11.75 6.90
CA GLY A 81 -12.23 11.62 6.06
C GLY A 81 -12.12 10.53 5.00
N LYS A 82 -12.48 10.85 3.74
CA LYS A 82 -12.47 9.87 2.65
C LYS A 82 -11.05 9.61 2.16
N VAL A 83 -10.43 8.56 2.68
CA VAL A 83 -9.04 8.21 2.40
C VAL A 83 -8.96 6.80 1.83
N ASP A 84 -7.98 6.53 0.99
CA ASP A 84 -7.61 5.18 0.55
C ASP A 84 -6.16 4.91 0.92
N VAL A 85 -5.85 3.66 1.25
CA VAL A 85 -4.50 3.23 1.61
C VAL A 85 -3.95 2.35 0.50
N ILE A 86 -2.76 2.69 0.01
CA ILE A 86 -2.07 1.97 -1.05
C ILE A 86 -0.68 1.56 -0.53
N LEU A 87 -0.48 0.26 -0.34
CA LEU A 87 0.80 -0.34 -0.02
C LEU A 87 1.51 -0.80 -1.30
N ASP A 88 2.44 0.01 -1.78
CA ASP A 88 3.29 -0.19 -2.96
C ASP A 88 4.74 -0.53 -2.57
N ALA A 89 4.90 -1.39 -1.56
CA ALA A 89 6.21 -1.78 -1.05
C ALA A 89 6.24 -3.15 -0.36
N VAL A 90 5.21 -3.99 -0.54
CA VAL A 90 5.05 -5.22 0.26
C VAL A 90 6.24 -6.18 0.11
N GLU A 91 6.71 -6.41 -1.12
CA GLU A 91 7.86 -7.28 -1.39
C GLU A 91 9.15 -6.74 -0.77
N TYR A 92 9.30 -5.41 -0.73
CA TYR A 92 10.43 -4.79 -0.07
C TYR A 92 10.39 -4.97 1.44
N LEU A 93 9.23 -4.77 2.06
CA LEU A 93 9.05 -5.02 3.48
C LEU A 93 9.32 -6.50 3.82
N MET A 94 8.94 -7.44 2.96
CA MET A 94 9.28 -8.86 3.12
C MET A 94 10.79 -9.13 3.09
N ILE A 95 11.54 -8.43 2.25
CA ILE A 95 13.01 -8.54 2.22
C ILE A 95 13.62 -7.97 3.51
N GLU A 96 13.08 -6.87 4.01
CA GLU A 96 13.60 -6.18 5.19
C GLU A 96 13.25 -6.86 6.52
N HIS A 97 12.07 -7.48 6.61
CA HIS A 97 11.50 -8.00 7.87
C HIS A 97 11.20 -9.49 7.86
N GLY A 98 11.23 -10.11 6.70
CA GLY A 98 10.65 -11.44 6.48
C GLY A 98 9.16 -11.38 6.13
N VAL A 99 8.66 -12.51 5.64
CA VAL A 99 7.30 -12.65 5.13
C VAL A 99 6.28 -12.49 6.26
N GLU A 100 6.43 -13.24 7.35
CA GLU A 100 5.41 -13.32 8.41
C GLU A 100 5.18 -11.97 9.12
N PRO A 101 6.20 -11.20 9.53
CA PRO A 101 5.98 -9.87 10.10
C PRO A 101 5.30 -8.91 9.10
N THR A 102 5.66 -9.01 7.82
CA THR A 102 5.05 -8.18 6.77
C THR A 102 3.58 -8.54 6.57
N LEU A 103 3.21 -9.82 6.57
CA LEU A 103 1.81 -10.24 6.45
C LEU A 103 0.97 -9.76 7.64
N ARG A 104 1.51 -9.78 8.87
CA ARG A 104 0.85 -9.18 10.05
C ARG A 104 0.61 -7.69 9.88
N PHE A 105 1.64 -6.98 9.41
CA PHE A 105 1.55 -5.54 9.13
C PHE A 105 0.49 -5.22 8.07
N VAL A 106 0.47 -5.98 6.96
CA VAL A 106 -0.57 -5.85 5.91
C VAL A 106 -1.97 -6.06 6.48
N SER A 107 -2.16 -7.12 7.29
CA SER A 107 -3.45 -7.39 7.93
C SER A 107 -3.90 -6.21 8.79
N LYS A 108 -2.98 -5.66 9.60
CA LYS A 108 -3.29 -4.51 10.47
C LYS A 108 -3.67 -3.26 9.68
N LEU A 109 -2.95 -2.95 8.59
CA LEU A 109 -3.29 -1.81 7.72
C LEU A 109 -4.66 -1.99 7.04
N ARG A 110 -4.97 -3.21 6.57
CA ARG A 110 -6.29 -3.52 6.01
C ARG A 110 -7.38 -3.30 7.06
N ASP A 111 -7.20 -3.84 8.25
CA ASP A 111 -8.21 -3.75 9.32
C ASP A 111 -8.47 -2.28 9.69
N MET A 112 -7.42 -1.44 9.75
CA MET A 112 -7.54 0.00 9.94
C MET A 112 -8.32 0.67 8.79
N ALA A 113 -8.02 0.35 7.54
CA ALA A 113 -8.70 0.93 6.39
C ALA A 113 -10.18 0.54 6.36
N LEU A 114 -10.51 -0.73 6.62
CA LEU A 114 -11.89 -1.22 6.67
C LEU A 114 -12.70 -0.58 7.79
N LEU A 115 -12.09 -0.38 8.97
CA LEU A 115 -12.75 0.32 10.09
C LEU A 115 -13.17 1.75 9.71
N MET A 116 -12.47 2.36 8.75
CA MET A 116 -12.66 3.74 8.31
C MET A 116 -13.36 3.85 6.94
N ASP A 117 -14.05 2.81 6.49
CA ASP A 117 -14.72 2.74 5.17
C ASP A 117 -13.81 3.20 4.00
N SER A 118 -12.54 2.81 4.10
CA SER A 118 -11.47 3.17 3.19
C SER A 118 -11.11 2.00 2.29
N ASN A 119 -10.76 2.26 1.03
CA ASN A 119 -10.23 1.19 0.18
C ASN A 119 -8.79 0.87 0.59
N PHE A 120 -8.42 -0.41 0.46
CA PHE A 120 -7.07 -0.88 0.73
C PHE A 120 -6.51 -1.59 -0.50
N TYR A 121 -5.36 -1.13 -0.99
CA TYR A 121 -4.70 -1.71 -2.15
C TYR A 121 -3.31 -2.18 -1.77
N VAL A 122 -2.95 -3.38 -2.17
CA VAL A 122 -1.57 -3.87 -2.10
C VAL A 122 -1.08 -4.13 -3.50
N THR A 123 0.05 -3.52 -3.88
CA THR A 123 0.68 -3.82 -5.16
C THR A 123 1.68 -4.95 -5.02
N VAL A 124 1.74 -5.81 -6.05
CA VAL A 124 2.71 -6.91 -6.14
C VAL A 124 3.29 -7.01 -7.54
N SER A 125 4.52 -7.50 -7.65
CA SER A 125 5.14 -7.89 -8.91
C SER A 125 4.69 -9.27 -9.40
N ASP A 126 4.99 -9.59 -10.66
CA ASP A 126 4.80 -10.94 -11.20
C ASP A 126 5.78 -11.97 -10.60
N GLY A 127 6.82 -11.50 -9.89
CA GLY A 127 7.86 -12.33 -9.29
C GLY A 127 7.57 -12.79 -7.86
N LEU A 128 6.44 -12.36 -7.27
CA LEU A 128 6.08 -12.77 -5.92
C LEU A 128 5.82 -14.28 -5.85
N ASP A 129 6.41 -14.94 -4.87
CA ASP A 129 6.21 -16.38 -4.65
C ASP A 129 4.71 -16.71 -4.52
N ASN A 130 4.28 -17.80 -5.19
CA ASN A 130 2.87 -18.14 -5.29
C ASN A 130 2.25 -18.49 -3.92
N LYS A 131 2.99 -19.10 -3.00
CA LYS A 131 2.47 -19.38 -1.65
C LYS A 131 2.25 -18.07 -0.90
N VAL A 132 3.19 -17.14 -0.99
CA VAL A 132 3.07 -15.80 -0.40
C VAL A 132 1.89 -15.04 -1.01
N LEU A 133 1.72 -15.09 -2.33
CA LEU A 133 0.57 -14.46 -3.00
C LEU A 133 -0.77 -15.01 -2.51
N ILE A 134 -0.88 -16.34 -2.33
CA ILE A 134 -2.11 -16.97 -1.80
C ILE A 134 -2.40 -16.50 -0.37
N LEU A 135 -1.38 -16.44 0.49
CA LEU A 135 -1.53 -15.93 1.85
C LEU A 135 -1.94 -14.45 1.86
N LEU A 136 -1.30 -13.64 1.01
CA LEU A 136 -1.62 -12.24 0.87
C LEU A 136 -3.06 -12.06 0.39
N LYS A 137 -3.52 -12.84 -0.60
CA LYS A 137 -4.93 -12.82 -1.06
C LYS A 137 -5.90 -13.12 0.07
N ARG A 138 -5.64 -14.17 0.87
CA ARG A 138 -6.46 -14.50 2.04
C ARG A 138 -6.50 -13.39 3.09
N ILE A 139 -5.43 -12.60 3.19
CA ILE A 139 -5.33 -11.47 4.11
C ILE A 139 -5.98 -10.23 3.51
N VAL A 140 -6.00 -10.04 2.19
CA VAL A 140 -6.48 -8.79 1.59
C VAL A 140 -7.91 -8.91 1.10
N GLU A 141 -8.23 -9.93 0.32
CA GLU A 141 -9.51 -10.14 -0.41
C GLU A 141 -10.48 -11.04 0.38
#